data_AF-A0A662J0N6-F1
#
_entry.id   AF-A0A662J0N6-F1
#
_cell.length_a   1.000
_cell.length_b   1.000
_cell.length_c   1.000
_cell.angle_alpha   90.00
_cell.angle_beta   90.00
_cell.angle_gamma   90.00
#
_symmetry.space_group_name_H-M   'P 1'
#
loop_
_entity.id
_entity.type
_entity.pdbx_description
1 polymer ?
#
loop_
_entity_poly.entity_id
_entity_poly.type
_entity_poly.pdbx_seq_one_letter_code
_entity_poly.pdbx_strand_id
1 'polypeptide(L)'
;MQRDYAEVDELLKLLVSLIRAKSENPPGFEREAAEVVIDFLTRNGLKFEVYEKEEGRTNVVCTIGSGRPNLAFICHLDVVPAGSGWSKPPYEGVIEGGRVYGRGSTDNKGALASVLVAASSVKGDISSGSVTIMAVADEEQGNTYGIDYLIKEVGVKPDYAIVCEPTSCNTIVVAEKGILRIKLTSRGKLAHGSRPHEGV
;
A
#
# COMPACT_ATOMS: atom_id res chain seq x y z
N MET A 1 27.04 12.15 -5.80
CA MET A 1 26.60 13.51 -6.18
C MET A 1 25.76 13.54 -7.47
N GLN A 2 26.18 12.95 -8.61
CA GLN A 2 25.35 12.96 -9.83
C GLN A 2 24.32 11.81 -9.91
N ARG A 3 24.56 10.68 -9.22
CA ARG A 3 23.57 9.58 -9.08
C ARG A 3 22.36 9.98 -8.24
N ASP A 4 22.59 10.68 -7.14
CA ASP A 4 21.57 10.96 -6.11
C ASP A 4 20.36 11.72 -6.67
N TYR A 5 20.58 12.65 -7.61
CA TYR A 5 19.49 13.39 -8.26
C TYR A 5 18.66 12.53 -9.22
N ALA A 6 19.28 11.57 -9.92
CA ALA A 6 18.56 10.71 -10.86
C ALA A 6 17.64 9.71 -10.14
N GLU A 7 18.08 9.19 -8.99
CA GLU A 7 17.27 8.30 -8.14
C GLU A 7 16.11 9.06 -7.48
N VAL A 8 16.33 10.31 -7.04
CA VAL A 8 15.27 11.19 -6.54
C VAL A 8 14.26 11.55 -7.63
N ASP A 9 14.71 11.81 -8.86
CA ASP A 9 13.81 12.10 -9.99
C ASP A 9 12.95 10.88 -10.38
N GLU A 10 13.49 9.66 -10.37
CA GLU A 10 12.70 8.44 -10.63
C GLU A 10 11.74 8.14 -9.48
N LEU A 11 12.17 8.34 -8.22
CA LEU A 11 11.31 8.24 -7.04
C LEU A 11 10.11 9.18 -7.12
N LEU A 12 10.34 10.45 -7.45
CA LEU A 12 9.27 11.45 -7.59
C LEU A 12 8.32 11.10 -8.74
N LYS A 13 8.84 10.65 -9.90
CA LYS A 13 8.00 10.19 -11.02
C LYS A 13 7.14 8.98 -10.64
N LEU A 14 7.75 7.97 -10.01
CA LEU A 14 7.05 6.76 -9.58
C LEU A 14 5.95 7.09 -8.57
N LEU A 15 6.26 7.91 -7.56
CA LEU A 15 5.29 8.35 -6.55
C LEU A 15 4.13 9.14 -7.17
N VAL A 16 4.41 10.08 -8.09
CA VAL A 16 3.36 10.85 -8.77
C VAL A 16 2.47 9.95 -9.64
N SER A 17 3.05 8.99 -10.36
CA SER A 17 2.27 7.99 -11.12
C SER A 17 1.41 7.11 -10.22
N LEU A 18 1.94 6.64 -9.09
CA LEU A 18 1.18 5.87 -8.09
C LEU A 18 0.03 6.69 -7.49
N ILE A 19 0.24 7.98 -7.18
CA ILE A 19 -0.81 8.89 -6.67
C ILE A 19 -1.91 9.10 -7.71
N ARG A 20 -1.56 9.14 -9.00
CA ARG A 20 -2.51 9.34 -10.12
C ARG A 20 -3.36 8.11 -10.40
N ALA A 21 -2.78 6.92 -10.27
CA ALA A 21 -3.52 5.66 -10.29
C ALA A 21 -4.48 5.58 -9.08
N LYS A 22 -5.79 5.60 -9.33
CA LYS A 22 -6.78 5.70 -8.26
C LYS A 22 -7.12 4.32 -7.74
N SER A 23 -6.87 4.11 -6.45
CA SER A 23 -7.03 2.83 -5.77
C SER A 23 -7.84 3.00 -4.46
N GLU A 24 -8.94 3.76 -4.53
CA GLU A 24 -9.77 4.07 -3.36
C GLU A 24 -10.45 2.80 -2.82
N ASN A 25 -10.18 2.46 -1.55
CA ASN A 25 -10.78 1.32 -0.84
C ASN A 25 -11.54 1.82 0.40
N PRO A 26 -12.88 1.67 0.47
CA PRO A 26 -13.76 1.08 -0.54
C PRO A 26 -13.91 1.94 -1.80
N PRO A 27 -14.28 1.37 -2.96
CA PRO A 27 -14.70 -0.04 -3.14
C PRO A 27 -13.56 -1.07 -3.25
N GLY A 28 -12.33 -0.64 -3.54
CA GLY A 28 -11.19 -1.53 -3.76
C GLY A 28 -11.05 -1.95 -5.22
N PHE A 29 -10.13 -1.29 -5.94
CA PHE A 29 -9.69 -1.64 -7.29
C PHE A 29 -8.24 -1.19 -7.47
N GLU A 30 -7.30 -2.00 -6.99
CA GLU A 30 -5.88 -1.68 -6.93
C GLU A 30 -5.15 -1.85 -8.28
N ARG A 31 -5.82 -2.41 -9.30
CA ARG A 31 -5.23 -2.74 -10.61
C ARG A 31 -4.48 -1.58 -11.27
N GLU A 32 -5.02 -0.36 -11.31
CA GLU A 32 -4.31 0.80 -11.88
C GLU A 32 -2.98 1.08 -11.15
N ALA A 33 -2.95 0.94 -9.82
CA ALA A 33 -1.75 1.17 -9.03
C ALA A 33 -0.76 0.01 -9.17
N ALA A 34 -1.27 -1.23 -9.27
CA ALA A 34 -0.48 -2.41 -9.59
C ALA A 34 0.19 -2.33 -10.97
N GLU A 35 -0.52 -1.81 -11.99
CA GLU A 35 0.02 -1.58 -13.34
C GLU A 35 1.21 -0.61 -13.31
N VAL A 36 1.16 0.47 -12.53
CA VAL A 36 2.31 1.38 -12.34
C VAL A 36 3.52 0.66 -11.72
N VAL A 37 3.29 -0.26 -10.76
CA VAL A 37 4.35 -1.10 -10.18
C VAL A 37 4.90 -2.10 -11.21
N ILE A 38 4.03 -2.78 -11.94
CA ILE A 38 4.38 -3.75 -13.00
C ILE A 38 5.23 -3.07 -14.09
N ASP A 39 4.85 -1.89 -14.54
CA ASP A 39 5.59 -1.09 -15.52
C ASP A 39 6.98 -0.69 -15.00
N PHE A 40 7.07 -0.29 -13.72
CA PHE A 40 8.35 0.02 -13.09
C PHE A 40 9.27 -1.20 -13.00
N LEU A 41 8.75 -2.33 -12.52
CA LEU A 41 9.50 -3.58 -12.38
C LEU A 41 9.96 -4.10 -13.74
N THR A 42 9.08 -4.07 -14.75
CA THR A 42 9.36 -4.49 -16.13
C THR A 42 10.45 -3.63 -16.76
N ARG A 43 10.33 -2.30 -16.70
CA ARG A 43 11.36 -1.37 -17.21
C ARG A 43 12.71 -1.57 -16.54
N ASN A 44 12.72 -1.92 -15.26
CA ASN A 44 13.93 -2.21 -14.49
C ASN A 44 14.41 -3.67 -14.58
N GLY A 45 13.77 -4.53 -15.38
CA GLY A 45 14.17 -5.93 -15.56
C GLY A 45 14.13 -6.75 -14.26
N LEU A 46 13.23 -6.39 -13.34
CA LEU A 46 12.96 -7.11 -12.10
C LEU A 46 11.89 -8.18 -12.36
N LYS A 47 12.06 -9.37 -11.78
CA LYS A 47 11.07 -10.45 -11.89
C LYS A 47 10.00 -10.29 -10.82
N PHE A 48 8.75 -10.53 -11.21
CA PHE A 48 7.60 -10.43 -10.32
C PHE A 48 6.51 -11.42 -10.72
N GLU A 49 5.62 -11.67 -9.77
CA GLU A 49 4.39 -12.43 -9.92
C GLU A 49 3.21 -11.54 -9.52
N VAL A 50 2.04 -11.78 -10.10
CA VAL A 50 0.81 -11.02 -9.86
C VAL A 50 -0.25 -12.00 -9.36
N TYR A 51 -0.94 -11.64 -8.27
CA TYR A 51 -1.97 -12.49 -7.67
C TYR A 51 -3.25 -11.71 -7.40
N GLU A 52 -4.38 -12.26 -7.82
CA GLU A 52 -5.73 -11.70 -7.59
C GLU A 52 -6.60 -12.79 -6.96
N LYS A 53 -7.09 -12.54 -5.74
CA LYS A 53 -8.11 -13.39 -5.09
C LYS A 53 -9.52 -13.09 -5.63
N GLU A 54 -9.75 -11.84 -5.98
CA GLU A 54 -10.95 -11.32 -6.61
C GLU A 54 -10.49 -10.33 -7.69
N GLU A 55 -11.23 -10.23 -8.80
CA GLU A 55 -10.80 -9.46 -9.96
C GLU A 55 -10.58 -7.99 -9.59
N GLY A 56 -9.39 -7.46 -9.91
CA GLY A 56 -9.02 -6.08 -9.63
C GLY A 56 -8.52 -5.82 -8.20
N ARG A 57 -8.57 -6.80 -7.30
CA ARG A 57 -7.87 -6.77 -5.99
C ARG A 57 -6.43 -7.26 -6.16
N THR A 58 -5.66 -6.48 -6.92
CA THR A 58 -4.36 -6.89 -7.47
C THR A 58 -3.22 -6.76 -6.47
N ASN A 59 -2.48 -7.86 -6.28
CA ASN A 59 -1.23 -7.89 -5.52
C ASN A 59 -0.05 -8.12 -6.47
N VAL A 60 1.08 -7.45 -6.23
CA VAL A 60 2.33 -7.64 -6.99
C VAL A 60 3.45 -8.05 -6.04
N VAL A 61 4.11 -9.17 -6.34
CA VAL A 61 5.20 -9.72 -5.54
C VAL A 61 6.47 -9.78 -6.38
N CYS A 62 7.47 -8.95 -6.06
CA CYS A 62 8.79 -8.97 -6.68
C CYS A 62 9.79 -9.66 -5.76
N THR A 63 10.62 -10.57 -6.26
CA THR A 63 11.70 -11.19 -5.47
C THR A 63 13.04 -11.10 -6.19
N ILE A 64 14.06 -10.67 -5.43
CA ILE A 64 15.43 -10.47 -5.88
C ILE A 64 16.36 -11.39 -5.09
N GLY A 65 17.28 -12.07 -5.78
CA GLY A 65 18.03 -13.19 -5.21
C GLY A 65 17.17 -14.47 -5.12
N SER A 66 17.75 -15.53 -4.58
CA SER A 66 17.11 -16.86 -4.49
C SER A 66 17.52 -17.67 -3.26
N GLY A 67 18.30 -17.09 -2.35
CA GLY A 67 18.75 -17.75 -1.12
C GLY A 67 17.88 -17.42 0.08
N ARG A 68 18.26 -17.97 1.24
CA ARG A 68 17.75 -17.56 2.56
C ARG A 68 18.84 -16.88 3.40
N PRO A 69 18.48 -16.02 4.37
CA PRO A 69 17.12 -15.61 4.72
C PRO A 69 16.46 -14.75 3.63
N ASN A 70 15.13 -14.78 3.57
CA ASN A 70 14.31 -13.88 2.77
C ASN A 70 13.76 -12.74 3.64
N LEU A 71 14.01 -11.50 3.25
CA LEU A 71 13.45 -10.30 3.88
C LEU A 71 12.34 -9.72 3.01
N ALA A 72 11.11 -9.67 3.52
CA ALA A 72 9.99 -9.00 2.87
C ALA A 72 9.91 -7.52 3.26
N PHE A 73 9.65 -6.65 2.28
CA PHE A 73 9.12 -5.31 2.47
C PHE A 73 7.65 -5.32 2.02
N ILE A 74 6.75 -4.98 2.94
CA ILE A 74 5.30 -4.99 2.70
C ILE A 74 4.81 -3.54 2.63
N CYS A 75 4.13 -3.19 1.56
CA CYS A 75 3.52 -1.88 1.31
C CYS A 75 2.13 -2.11 0.69
N HIS A 76 1.16 -1.24 0.92
CA HIS A 76 -0.16 -1.36 0.29
C HIS A 76 -0.34 -0.44 -0.92
N LEU A 77 -1.25 -0.86 -1.82
CA LEU A 77 -1.61 -0.17 -3.07
C LEU A 77 -2.87 0.67 -2.91
N ASP A 78 -3.81 0.25 -2.08
CA ASP A 78 -5.04 0.96 -1.81
C ASP A 78 -4.82 2.21 -0.96
N VAL A 79 -5.85 3.05 -0.89
CA VAL A 79 -5.87 4.29 -0.12
C VAL A 79 -7.30 4.55 0.36
N VAL A 80 -7.48 5.12 1.56
CA VAL A 80 -8.81 5.65 1.93
C VAL A 80 -9.26 6.74 0.94
N PRO A 81 -10.58 6.92 0.77
CA PRO A 81 -11.11 8.00 -0.05
C PRO A 81 -10.54 9.38 0.30
N ALA A 82 -10.34 10.25 -0.70
CA ALA A 82 -9.79 11.57 -0.46
C ALA A 82 -10.71 12.46 0.40
N GLY A 83 -12.03 12.35 0.23
CA GLY A 83 -12.98 13.27 0.85
C GLY A 83 -12.91 14.68 0.26
N SER A 84 -13.28 15.68 1.05
CA SER A 84 -13.32 17.10 0.64
C SER A 84 -12.36 17.97 1.48
N GLY A 85 -12.19 19.24 1.09
CA GLY A 85 -11.37 20.21 1.81
C GLY A 85 -9.88 20.26 1.42
N TRP A 86 -9.49 19.59 0.33
CA TRP A 86 -8.12 19.61 -0.18
C TRP A 86 -7.72 20.96 -0.78
N SER A 87 -6.52 21.44 -0.46
CA SER A 87 -5.92 22.67 -1.04
C SER A 87 -5.20 22.44 -2.37
N LYS A 88 -4.93 21.17 -2.73
CA LYS A 88 -4.35 20.70 -3.99
C LYS A 88 -5.13 19.46 -4.46
N PRO A 89 -5.28 19.19 -5.76
CA PRO A 89 -6.02 18.01 -6.22
C PRO A 89 -5.44 16.70 -5.65
N PRO A 90 -6.24 15.83 -5.00
CA PRO A 90 -5.73 14.68 -4.26
C PRO A 90 -5.03 13.62 -5.12
N TYR A 91 -5.34 13.54 -6.41
CA TYR A 91 -4.82 12.49 -7.31
C TYR A 91 -3.88 13.04 -8.39
N GLU A 92 -3.31 14.23 -8.22
CA GLU A 92 -2.40 14.81 -9.22
C GLU A 92 -0.92 14.68 -8.88
N GLY A 93 -0.58 14.44 -7.60
CA GLY A 93 0.81 14.36 -7.14
C GLY A 93 1.54 15.71 -7.22
N VAL A 94 0.93 16.78 -6.70
CA VAL A 94 1.48 18.14 -6.84
C VAL A 94 2.77 18.27 -6.03
N ILE A 95 3.88 18.61 -6.69
CA ILE A 95 5.17 18.87 -6.04
C ILE A 95 5.31 20.38 -5.77
N GLU A 96 5.34 20.78 -4.51
CA GLU A 96 5.44 22.19 -4.10
C GLU A 96 6.16 22.32 -2.75
N GLY A 97 7.01 23.33 -2.57
CA GLY A 97 7.63 23.63 -1.27
C GLY A 97 8.47 22.49 -0.66
N GLY A 98 9.05 21.62 -1.49
CA GLY A 98 9.79 20.43 -1.03
C GLY A 98 8.91 19.28 -0.53
N ARG A 99 7.62 19.25 -0.92
CA ARG A 99 6.65 18.21 -0.53
C ARG A 99 5.88 17.71 -1.75
N VAL A 100 5.41 16.46 -1.68
CA VAL A 100 4.47 15.88 -2.65
C VAL A 100 3.08 15.81 -2.01
N TYR A 101 2.10 16.47 -2.62
CA TYR A 101 0.72 16.53 -2.15
C TYR A 101 -0.15 15.58 -2.98
N GLY A 102 -0.73 14.57 -2.31
CA GLY A 102 -1.72 13.68 -2.88
C GLY A 102 -2.18 12.61 -1.89
N ARG A 103 -3.35 12.01 -2.11
CA ARG A 103 -3.80 10.82 -1.39
C ARG A 103 -2.84 9.67 -1.74
N GLY A 104 -2.37 8.96 -0.72
CA GLY A 104 -1.33 7.94 -0.88
C GLY A 104 0.10 8.42 -0.67
N SER A 105 0.38 9.74 -0.68
CA SER A 105 1.77 10.23 -0.71
C SER A 105 2.61 9.80 0.50
N THR A 106 2.01 9.76 1.69
CA THR A 106 2.60 9.22 2.92
C THR A 106 2.20 7.77 3.16
N ASP A 107 0.99 7.39 2.76
CA ASP A 107 0.25 6.25 3.29
C ASP A 107 -0.47 5.51 2.14
N ASN A 108 0.14 4.51 1.48
CA ASN A 108 1.51 3.99 1.67
C ASN A 108 2.41 4.15 0.42
N LYS A 109 1.92 4.83 -0.63
CA LYS A 109 2.58 4.88 -1.96
C LYS A 109 3.97 5.52 -1.95
N GLY A 110 4.26 6.42 -0.99
CA GLY A 110 5.60 7.00 -0.79
C GLY A 110 6.65 5.97 -0.34
N ALA A 111 6.27 5.08 0.57
CA ALA A 111 7.13 3.99 1.03
C ALA A 111 7.33 2.95 -0.08
N LEU A 112 6.24 2.54 -0.74
CA LEU A 112 6.28 1.65 -1.91
C LEU A 112 7.23 2.15 -3.00
N ALA A 113 7.11 3.42 -3.41
CA ALA A 113 7.99 4.01 -4.41
C ALA A 113 9.47 3.99 -3.97
N SER A 114 9.73 4.27 -2.69
CA SER A 114 11.09 4.28 -2.12
C SER A 114 11.72 2.89 -2.13
N VAL A 115 10.97 1.86 -1.72
CA VAL A 115 11.43 0.46 -1.70
C VAL A 115 11.68 -0.05 -3.13
N LEU A 116 10.79 0.25 -4.08
CA LEU A 116 10.93 -0.14 -5.48
C LEU A 116 12.18 0.48 -6.14
N VAL A 117 12.42 1.78 -5.93
CA VAL A 117 13.63 2.45 -6.46
C VAL A 117 14.89 1.87 -5.83
N ALA A 118 14.95 1.74 -4.50
CA ALA A 118 16.10 1.15 -3.82
C ALA A 118 16.41 -0.27 -4.32
N ALA A 119 15.38 -1.10 -4.47
CA ALA A 119 15.49 -2.46 -4.99
C ALA A 119 16.01 -2.51 -6.43
N SER A 120 15.60 -1.57 -7.29
CA SER A 120 16.11 -1.46 -8.65
C SER A 120 17.60 -1.13 -8.70
N SER A 121 18.09 -0.32 -7.77
CA SER A 121 19.51 0.06 -7.65
C SER A 121 20.39 -1.08 -7.10
N VAL A 122 19.92 -1.84 -6.10
CA VAL A 122 20.72 -2.90 -5.42
C VAL A 122 20.57 -4.31 -6.01
N LYS A 123 19.76 -4.50 -7.07
CA LYS A 123 19.41 -5.84 -7.59
C LYS A 123 20.60 -6.72 -8.02
N GLY A 124 21.74 -6.11 -8.34
CA GLY A 124 22.98 -6.80 -8.70
C GLY A 124 23.89 -7.13 -7.50
N ASP A 125 23.63 -6.52 -6.34
CA ASP A 125 24.51 -6.55 -5.16
C ASP A 125 24.06 -7.56 -4.09
N ILE A 126 22.86 -8.14 -4.23
CA ILE A 126 22.33 -9.18 -3.33
C ILE A 126 23.07 -10.51 -3.60
N SER A 127 24.22 -10.66 -2.95
CA SER A 127 25.13 -11.81 -3.05
C SER A 127 24.74 -13.00 -2.19
N SER A 128 23.85 -12.83 -1.20
CA SER A 128 23.33 -13.89 -0.35
C SER A 128 21.91 -13.57 0.13
N GLY A 129 21.12 -14.61 0.43
CA GLY A 129 19.71 -14.45 0.79
C GLY A 129 18.81 -14.07 -0.38
N SER A 130 17.68 -13.45 -0.06
CA SER A 130 16.77 -12.81 -1.02
C SER A 130 15.99 -11.66 -0.36
N VAL A 131 15.50 -10.75 -1.18
CA VAL A 131 14.60 -9.65 -0.77
C VAL A 131 13.32 -9.77 -1.58
N THR A 132 12.17 -9.72 -0.91
CA THR A 132 10.85 -9.72 -1.53
C THR A 132 10.15 -8.39 -1.26
N ILE A 133 9.45 -7.86 -2.26
CA ILE A 133 8.62 -6.66 -2.16
C ILE A 133 7.19 -7.10 -2.44
N MET A 134 6.29 -6.79 -1.52
CA MET A 134 4.87 -7.06 -1.65
C MET A 134 4.14 -5.73 -1.74
N ALA A 135 3.61 -5.42 -2.91
CA ALA A 135 2.63 -4.37 -3.11
C ALA A 135 1.24 -5.01 -3.00
N VAL A 136 0.59 -4.89 -1.84
CA VAL A 136 -0.64 -5.64 -1.50
C VAL A 136 -1.90 -4.81 -1.70
N ALA A 137 -3.01 -5.49 -1.96
CA ALA A 137 -4.35 -4.91 -1.95
C ALA A 137 -4.96 -4.89 -0.54
N ASP A 138 -6.08 -4.17 -0.38
CA ASP A 138 -7.03 -4.31 0.73
C ASP A 138 -6.57 -3.99 2.16
N GLU A 139 -5.45 -3.29 2.38
CA GLU A 139 -4.95 -3.02 3.74
C GLU A 139 -6.00 -2.25 4.56
N GLU A 140 -6.46 -1.12 4.03
CA GLU A 140 -7.30 -0.11 4.69
C GLU A 140 -8.62 -0.70 5.23
N GLN A 141 -9.10 -1.78 4.62
CA GLN A 141 -10.39 -2.41 4.91
C GLN A 141 -10.28 -3.74 5.66
N GLY A 142 -9.11 -4.39 5.73
CA GLY A 142 -8.91 -5.59 6.55
C GLY A 142 -8.12 -6.74 5.90
N ASN A 143 -7.30 -6.45 4.89
CA ASN A 143 -6.27 -7.32 4.32
C ASN A 143 -6.74 -8.65 3.68
N THR A 144 -8.05 -8.89 3.54
CA THR A 144 -8.63 -10.19 3.15
C THR A 144 -8.27 -10.64 1.73
N TYR A 145 -8.09 -9.66 0.84
CA TYR A 145 -7.60 -9.85 -0.54
C TYR A 145 -6.11 -9.54 -0.70
N GLY A 146 -5.46 -9.10 0.38
CA GLY A 146 -4.08 -8.61 0.43
C GLY A 146 -3.09 -9.62 1.00
N ILE A 147 -2.33 -9.17 2.01
CA ILE A 147 -1.29 -9.98 2.67
C ILE A 147 -1.85 -11.30 3.24
N ASP A 148 -3.09 -11.29 3.72
CA ASP A 148 -3.73 -12.47 4.31
C ASP A 148 -3.92 -13.59 3.25
N TYR A 149 -4.29 -13.22 2.02
CA TYR A 149 -4.35 -14.11 0.87
C TYR A 149 -2.96 -14.61 0.44
N LEU A 150 -1.98 -13.71 0.33
CA LEU A 150 -0.61 -14.07 -0.08
C LEU A 150 0.03 -15.08 0.88
N ILE A 151 -0.13 -14.91 2.20
CA ILE A 151 0.47 -15.79 3.20
C ILE A 151 -0.31 -17.11 3.35
N LYS A 152 -1.66 -17.06 3.39
CA LYS A 152 -2.50 -18.22 3.75
C LYS A 152 -2.85 -19.12 2.57
N GLU A 153 -3.03 -18.56 1.38
CA GLU A 153 -3.56 -19.27 0.21
C GLU A 153 -2.52 -19.41 -0.91
N VAL A 154 -1.82 -18.33 -1.28
CA VAL A 154 -0.69 -18.39 -2.24
C VAL A 154 0.53 -19.07 -1.62
N GLY A 155 0.73 -18.89 -0.31
CA GLY A 155 1.76 -19.58 0.47
C GLY A 155 3.13 -18.89 0.45
N VAL A 156 3.19 -17.57 0.20
CA VAL A 156 4.43 -16.80 0.30
C VAL A 156 4.91 -16.78 1.76
N LYS A 157 6.18 -17.09 2.00
CA LYS A 157 6.73 -17.32 3.35
C LYS A 157 8.13 -16.70 3.52
N PRO A 158 8.21 -15.38 3.76
CA PRO A 158 9.46 -14.72 4.12
C PRO A 158 9.98 -15.19 5.49
N ASP A 159 11.29 -15.05 5.73
CA ASP A 159 11.90 -15.32 7.04
C ASP A 159 11.78 -14.12 7.99
N TYR A 160 11.80 -12.90 7.43
CA TYR A 160 11.64 -11.63 8.14
C TYR A 160 10.77 -10.67 7.33
N ALA A 161 10.10 -9.71 7.99
CA ALA A 161 9.29 -8.69 7.32
C ALA A 161 9.52 -7.29 7.92
N ILE A 162 9.48 -6.29 7.06
CA ILE A 162 9.35 -4.86 7.38
C ILE A 162 8.03 -4.41 6.75
N VAL A 163 7.05 -4.08 7.58
CA VAL A 163 5.83 -3.40 7.13
C VAL A 163 6.15 -1.91 7.03
N CYS A 164 5.97 -1.33 5.85
CA CYS A 164 6.53 -0.02 5.50
C CYS A 164 5.60 1.13 5.86
N GLU A 165 4.80 1.00 6.92
CA GLU A 165 3.84 2.02 7.32
C GLU A 165 4.49 3.34 7.78
N PRO A 166 3.79 4.49 7.59
CA PRO A 166 4.31 5.80 7.93
C PRO A 166 4.49 5.95 9.44
N THR A 167 5.70 5.65 9.89
CA THR A 167 6.19 5.85 11.25
C THR A 167 7.08 7.09 11.32
N SER A 168 7.74 7.34 12.46
CA SER A 168 8.69 8.45 12.56
C SER A 168 10.04 8.05 11.95
N CYS A 169 10.73 8.98 11.29
CA CYS A 169 12.07 8.75 10.72
C CYS A 169 13.14 8.30 11.75
N ASN A 170 12.84 8.41 13.05
CA ASN A 170 13.76 8.13 14.15
C ASN A 170 13.26 6.96 15.05
N THR A 171 12.27 6.18 14.63
CA THR A 171 11.67 5.12 15.47
C THR A 171 11.27 3.91 14.65
N ILE A 172 11.78 2.74 15.02
CA ILE A 172 11.28 1.45 14.53
C ILE A 172 10.12 1.02 15.44
N VAL A 173 8.94 0.84 14.86
CA VAL A 173 7.77 0.29 15.55
C VAL A 173 7.83 -1.23 15.48
N VAL A 174 7.73 -1.90 16.62
CA VAL A 174 7.83 -3.37 16.74
C VAL A 174 6.51 -4.05 17.10
N ALA A 175 5.47 -3.27 17.39
CA ALA A 175 4.13 -3.75 17.73
C ALA A 175 3.10 -2.62 17.59
N GLU A 176 1.85 -2.99 17.30
CA GLU A 176 0.71 -2.10 17.18
C GLU A 176 -0.49 -2.59 18.02
N LYS A 177 -1.60 -1.84 17.99
CA LYS A 177 -2.84 -2.21 18.69
C LYS A 177 -3.77 -2.93 17.72
N GLY A 178 -4.38 -4.03 18.16
CA GLY A 178 -5.50 -4.63 17.44
C GLY A 178 -6.72 -3.68 17.35
N ILE A 179 -7.46 -3.77 16.25
CA ILE A 179 -8.64 -2.96 15.97
C ILE A 179 -9.93 -3.74 16.30
N LEU A 180 -10.84 -3.13 17.04
CA LEU A 180 -12.19 -3.66 17.30
C LEU A 180 -13.25 -2.69 16.77
N ARG A 181 -13.89 -3.03 15.65
CA ARG A 181 -14.99 -2.25 15.04
C ARG A 181 -16.34 -2.82 15.52
N ILE A 182 -17.11 -2.06 16.30
CA ILE A 182 -18.43 -2.49 16.84
C ILE A 182 -19.55 -1.72 16.13
N LYS A 183 -20.51 -2.44 15.55
CA LYS A 183 -21.75 -1.87 14.98
C LYS A 183 -22.95 -2.23 15.84
N LEU A 184 -23.44 -1.26 16.63
CA LEU A 184 -24.68 -1.41 17.40
C LEU A 184 -25.89 -1.03 16.53
N THR A 185 -26.92 -1.86 16.55
CA THR A 185 -28.22 -1.58 15.90
C THR A 185 -29.32 -1.81 16.91
N SER A 186 -29.95 -0.74 17.39
CA SER A 186 -31.21 -0.86 18.16
C SER A 186 -32.39 -1.00 17.19
N ARG A 187 -33.39 -1.80 17.58
CA ARG A 187 -34.65 -1.95 16.86
C ARG A 187 -35.77 -1.49 17.77
N GLY A 188 -36.32 -0.32 17.47
CA GLY A 188 -37.41 0.29 18.20
C GLY A 188 -38.74 0.23 17.47
N LYS A 189 -39.76 0.84 18.07
CA LYS A 189 -41.07 1.07 17.45
C LYS A 189 -41.37 2.57 17.46
N LEU A 190 -41.62 3.13 16.27
CA LEU A 190 -42.00 4.53 16.13
C LEU A 190 -43.32 4.81 16.85
N ALA A 191 -43.36 5.91 17.61
CA ALA A 191 -44.52 6.39 18.34
C ALA A 191 -44.52 7.92 18.40
N HIS A 192 -45.66 8.51 18.76
CA HIS A 192 -45.74 9.96 18.98
C HIS A 192 -44.94 10.36 20.23
N GLY A 193 -44.23 11.50 20.18
CA GLY A 193 -43.33 11.91 21.28
C GLY A 193 -44.02 12.09 22.65
N SER A 194 -45.32 12.35 22.68
CA SER A 194 -46.12 12.41 23.93
C SER A 194 -46.70 11.06 24.39
N ARG A 195 -46.49 9.97 23.65
CA ARG A 195 -47.03 8.61 23.94
C ARG A 195 -45.90 7.57 23.95
N PRO A 196 -44.88 7.71 24.81
CA PRO A 196 -43.69 6.84 24.81
C PRO A 196 -44.03 5.37 25.08
N HIS A 197 -45.10 5.07 25.81
CA HIS A 197 -45.59 3.71 26.05
C HIS A 197 -46.10 2.97 24.80
N GLU A 198 -46.29 3.67 23.67
CA GLU A 198 -46.65 3.04 22.40
C GLU A 198 -45.43 2.66 21.54
N GLY A 199 -44.24 3.13 21.91
CA GLY A 199 -42.98 2.88 21.22
C GLY A 199 -42.07 1.88 21.94
N VAL A 200 -40.88 1.69 21.38
CA VAL A 200 -39.73 0.93 21.93
C VAL A 200 -38.46 1.64 21.49
#